data_AF-A0A9D9DCZ4-F1
#
_entry.id   AF-A0A9D9DCZ4-F1
#
_cell.length_a   1.000
_cell.length_b   1.000
_cell.length_c   1.000
_cell.angle_alpha   90.00
_cell.angle_beta   90.00
_cell.angle_gamma   90.00
#
_symmetry.space_group_name_H-M   'P 1'
#
loop_
_entity.id
_entity.type
_entity.pdbx_description
1 polymer ?
#
loop_
_entity_poly.entity_id
_entity_poly.type
_entity_poly.pdbx_seq_one_letter_code
_entity_poly.pdbx_strand_id
1 'polypeptide(L)'
;MQMTQTDAEKRLSEMHMSDMPVMEFARAGAHVDSDWFVKYKKLCHEFMMSLTDSVEGLVMLNLTQDEFMALIMGRAVPANTSFRLRVPLTWGGKLDISNMFMCRTFPTSMRLDEFIIEQSGARTVWLPNPAGKVYVPQHNISGGDGGNATSDRLSQIAAQIVAARGMGQ
;
A
#
# COMPACT_ATOMS: atom_id res chain seq x y z
N MET A 1 23.40 -13.97 -2.27
CA MET A 1 24.30 -12.83 -1.98
C MET A 1 23.60 -11.96 -0.94
N GLN A 2 24.27 -11.50 0.11
CA GLN A 2 23.64 -10.62 1.09
C GLN A 2 23.62 -9.20 0.53
N MET A 3 22.43 -8.63 0.36
CA MET A 3 22.24 -7.27 -0.12
C MET A 3 22.49 -6.28 1.03
N THR A 4 23.24 -5.21 0.80
CA THR A 4 23.35 -4.09 1.74
C THR A 4 22.15 -3.15 1.60
N GLN A 5 21.96 -2.22 2.54
CA GLN A 5 20.89 -1.22 2.42
C GLN A 5 21.05 -0.38 1.15
N THR A 6 22.27 0.06 0.85
CA THR A 6 22.57 0.86 -0.34
C THR A 6 22.27 0.10 -1.63
N ASP A 7 22.57 -1.21 -1.68
CA ASP A 7 22.22 -2.04 -2.83
C ASP A 7 20.70 -2.17 -3.00
N ALA A 8 19.97 -2.33 -1.89
CA ALA A 8 18.51 -2.42 -1.87
C ALA A 8 17.85 -1.13 -2.36
N GLU A 9 18.27 0.03 -1.84
CA GLU A 9 17.78 1.35 -2.26
C GLU A 9 18.10 1.62 -3.73
N LYS A 10 19.31 1.28 -4.17
CA LYS A 10 19.70 1.37 -5.58
C LYS A 10 18.81 0.48 -6.46
N ARG A 11 18.56 -0.76 -6.05
CA ARG A 11 17.73 -1.71 -6.80
C ARG A 11 16.30 -1.21 -6.92
N LEU A 12 15.73 -0.67 -5.84
CA LEU A 12 14.40 -0.05 -5.87
C LEU A 12 14.39 1.17 -6.80
N SER A 13 15.44 1.99 -6.81
CA SER A 13 15.58 3.11 -7.75
C SER A 13 15.58 2.64 -9.21
N GLU A 14 16.28 1.55 -9.55
CA GLU A 14 16.27 0.95 -10.89
C GLU A 14 14.87 0.44 -11.28
N MET A 15 14.06 0.03 -10.31
CA MET A 15 12.65 -0.34 -10.48
C MET A 15 11.69 0.87 -10.46
N HIS A 16 12.21 2.09 -10.52
CA HIS A 16 11.47 3.35 -10.39
C HIS A 16 10.74 3.49 -9.05
N MET A 17 11.31 3.04 -7.94
CA MET A 17 10.74 3.16 -6.60
C MET A 17 11.77 3.78 -5.65
N SER A 18 12.46 4.83 -6.11
CA SER A 18 13.54 5.50 -5.38
C SER A 18 13.10 6.10 -4.05
N ASP A 19 11.82 6.40 -3.91
CA ASP A 19 11.18 6.94 -2.72
C ASP A 19 10.62 5.87 -1.78
N MET A 20 10.76 4.58 -2.11
CA MET A 20 10.33 3.48 -1.25
C MET A 20 11.33 3.28 -0.11
N PRO A 21 10.96 3.59 1.15
CA PRO A 21 11.79 3.22 2.30
C PRO A 21 11.85 1.70 2.46
N VAL A 22 13.00 1.23 2.95
CA VAL A 22 13.23 -0.18 3.29
C VAL A 22 13.45 -0.36 4.78
N MET A 23 13.08 -1.53 5.28
CA MET A 23 13.44 -1.98 6.62
C MET A 23 14.28 -3.25 6.54
N GLU A 24 15.33 -3.32 7.35
CA GLU A 24 16.09 -4.55 7.54
C GLU A 24 15.22 -5.56 8.29
N PHE A 25 15.17 -6.79 7.79
CA PHE A 25 14.37 -7.85 8.41
C PHE A 25 15.12 -9.17 8.43
N ALA A 26 15.37 -9.70 9.63
CA ALA A 26 15.91 -11.03 9.81
C ALA A 26 14.80 -12.07 9.64
N ARG A 27 14.90 -12.91 8.61
CA ARG A 27 13.88 -13.93 8.33
C ARG A 27 13.85 -14.97 9.46
N ALA A 28 12.69 -15.10 10.09
CA ALA A 28 12.39 -16.17 11.02
C ALA A 28 11.11 -16.87 10.56
N GLY A 29 11.08 -18.20 10.56
CA GLY A 29 9.84 -18.93 10.32
C GLY A 29 8.87 -18.67 11.47
N ALA A 30 7.64 -18.28 11.14
CA ALA A 30 6.59 -18.07 12.12
C ALA A 30 5.41 -19.02 11.89
N HIS A 31 4.73 -19.36 12.98
CA HIS A 31 3.46 -20.06 12.90
C HIS A 31 2.39 -19.11 12.31
N VAL A 32 1.62 -19.62 11.35
CA VAL A 32 0.47 -18.93 10.80
C VAL A 32 -0.77 -19.72 11.21
N ASP A 33 -1.62 -19.10 12.01
CA ASP A 33 -2.86 -19.71 12.49
C ASP A 33 -3.71 -20.19 11.32
N SER A 34 -4.41 -21.32 11.46
CA SER A 34 -5.24 -21.89 10.39
C SER A 34 -6.40 -20.98 9.94
N ASP A 35 -6.85 -20.08 10.82
CA ASP A 35 -7.93 -19.12 10.56
C ASP A 35 -7.45 -17.78 9.98
N TRP A 36 -6.15 -17.66 9.63
CA TRP A 36 -5.53 -16.42 9.13
C TRP A 36 -6.31 -15.78 7.98
N PHE A 37 -6.86 -16.57 7.07
CA PHE A 37 -7.53 -16.05 5.89
C PHE A 37 -8.86 -15.37 6.21
N VAL A 38 -9.60 -15.89 7.19
CA VAL A 38 -10.85 -15.28 7.67
C VAL A 38 -10.54 -13.96 8.36
N LYS A 39 -9.52 -13.95 9.23
CA LYS A 39 -9.00 -12.74 9.88
C LYS A 39 -8.52 -11.71 8.85
N TYR A 40 -7.79 -12.14 7.81
CA TYR A 40 -7.29 -11.29 6.74
C TYR A 40 -8.42 -10.66 5.94
N LYS A 41 -9.48 -11.40 5.57
CA LYS A 41 -10.65 -10.83 4.88
C LYS A 41 -11.31 -9.72 5.68
N LYS A 42 -11.51 -9.95 6.99
CA LYS A 42 -12.06 -8.93 7.89
C LYS A 42 -11.14 -7.71 7.97
N LEU A 43 -9.84 -7.95 8.11
CA LEU A 43 -8.83 -6.90 8.15
C LEU A 43 -8.78 -6.08 6.85
N CYS A 44 -8.93 -6.69 5.66
CA CYS A 44 -9.01 -5.96 4.40
C CYS A 44 -10.19 -4.99 4.38
N HIS A 45 -11.35 -5.39 4.91
CA HIS A 45 -12.51 -4.52 5.02
C HIS A 45 -12.26 -3.35 5.99
N GLU A 46 -11.69 -3.64 7.17
CA GLU A 46 -11.30 -2.61 8.15
C GLU A 46 -10.25 -1.65 7.57
N PHE A 47 -9.27 -2.19 6.86
CA PHE A 47 -8.22 -1.43 6.19
C PHE A 47 -8.82 -0.46 5.19
N MET A 48 -9.72 -0.93 4.31
CA MET A 48 -10.45 -0.09 3.34
C MET A 48 -11.17 1.08 3.99
N MET A 49 -11.97 0.82 5.04
CA MET A 49 -12.68 1.89 5.76
C MET A 49 -11.73 2.87 6.45
N SER A 50 -10.57 2.38 6.89
CA SER A 50 -9.54 3.20 7.52
C SER A 50 -8.83 4.14 6.56
N LEU A 51 -8.90 3.92 5.23
CA LEU A 51 -8.21 4.75 4.23
C LEU A 51 -8.75 6.20 4.14
N THR A 52 -9.86 6.49 4.82
CA THR A 52 -10.39 7.86 4.94
C THR A 52 -9.44 8.83 5.65
N ASP A 53 -8.42 8.34 6.37
CA ASP A 53 -7.34 9.18 6.93
C ASP A 53 -6.14 9.36 5.98
N SER A 54 -6.17 8.72 4.80
CA SER A 54 -5.06 8.68 3.83
C SER A 54 -5.47 9.26 2.47
N VAL A 55 -6.34 10.28 2.49
CA VAL A 55 -7.00 10.86 1.31
C VAL A 55 -6.00 11.37 0.26
N GLU A 56 -4.92 12.01 0.70
CA GLU A 56 -3.90 12.53 -0.22
C GLU A 56 -3.29 11.42 -1.08
N GLY A 57 -2.95 10.28 -0.46
CA GLY A 57 -2.44 9.12 -1.19
C GLY A 57 -3.48 8.51 -2.13
N LEU A 58 -4.76 8.50 -1.75
CA LEU A 58 -5.86 8.02 -2.60
C LEU A 58 -6.08 8.88 -3.84
N VAL A 59 -5.93 10.21 -3.71
CA VAL A 59 -6.03 11.13 -4.85
C VAL A 59 -4.97 10.82 -5.91
N MET A 60 -3.75 10.50 -5.47
CA MET A 60 -2.63 10.17 -6.35
C MET A 60 -2.83 8.84 -7.10
N LEU A 61 -3.75 7.98 -6.67
CA LEU A 61 -4.12 6.78 -7.41
C LEU A 61 -4.98 7.07 -8.64
N ASN A 62 -5.51 8.29 -8.77
CA ASN A 62 -6.37 8.70 -9.88
C ASN A 62 -7.60 7.79 -10.06
N LEU A 63 -8.24 7.38 -8.96
CA LEU A 63 -9.45 6.57 -8.98
C LEU A 63 -10.64 7.39 -9.51
N THR A 64 -11.56 6.75 -10.22
CA THR A 64 -12.87 7.36 -10.49
C THR A 64 -13.62 7.62 -9.18
N GLN A 65 -14.62 8.50 -9.22
CA GLN A 65 -15.44 8.78 -8.04
C GLN A 65 -16.11 7.51 -7.50
N ASP A 66 -16.64 6.67 -8.38
CA ASP A 66 -17.31 5.42 -7.99
C ASP A 66 -16.34 4.43 -7.36
N GLU A 67 -15.13 4.28 -7.92
CA GLU A 67 -14.08 3.43 -7.34
C GLU A 67 -13.61 3.95 -5.98
N PHE A 68 -13.41 5.26 -5.86
CA PHE A 68 -13.03 5.89 -4.60
C PHE A 68 -14.09 5.65 -3.53
N MET A 69 -15.36 5.93 -3.84
CA MET A 69 -16.47 5.75 -2.92
C MET A 69 -16.67 4.28 -2.54
N ALA A 70 -16.62 3.37 -3.51
CA ALA A 70 -16.72 1.93 -3.24
C ALA A 70 -15.59 1.44 -2.33
N LEU A 71 -14.37 1.98 -2.49
CA LEU A 71 -13.21 1.65 -1.66
C LEU A 71 -13.39 2.13 -0.22
N ILE A 72 -13.66 3.42 0.00
CA ILE A 72 -13.74 3.96 1.38
C ILE A 72 -14.97 3.46 2.15
N MET A 73 -16.00 3.01 1.45
CA MET A 73 -17.17 2.34 2.05
C MET A 73 -16.94 0.83 2.29
N GLY A 74 -15.76 0.30 1.99
CA GLY A 74 -15.43 -1.12 2.18
C GLY A 74 -16.13 -2.07 1.20
N ARG A 75 -16.69 -1.58 0.09
CA ARG A 75 -17.51 -2.37 -0.85
C ARG A 75 -16.67 -3.07 -1.91
N ALA A 76 -15.66 -2.41 -2.46
CA ALA A 76 -14.84 -2.96 -3.53
C ALA A 76 -13.42 -2.40 -3.54
N VAL A 77 -12.46 -3.25 -3.94
CA VAL A 77 -11.08 -2.84 -4.23
C VAL A 77 -10.96 -2.52 -5.72
N PRO A 78 -10.43 -1.34 -6.11
CA PRO A 78 -10.23 -0.99 -7.52
C PRO A 78 -9.33 -1.99 -8.26
N ALA A 79 -9.63 -2.25 -9.54
CA ALA A 79 -9.06 -3.37 -10.30
C ALA A 79 -7.51 -3.39 -10.39
N ASN A 80 -6.87 -2.21 -10.48
CA ASN A 80 -5.40 -2.10 -10.54
C ASN A 80 -4.78 -1.69 -9.19
N THR A 81 -5.37 -2.13 -8.08
CA THR A 81 -4.82 -1.89 -6.73
C THR A 81 -4.68 -3.20 -5.96
N SER A 82 -3.71 -3.26 -5.06
CA SER A 82 -3.43 -4.41 -4.22
C SER A 82 -3.13 -3.99 -2.79
N PHE A 83 -3.60 -4.79 -1.83
CA PHE A 83 -3.16 -4.72 -0.45
C PHE A 83 -1.95 -5.61 -0.22
N ARG A 84 -1.02 -5.11 0.59
CA ARG A 84 0.29 -5.71 0.84
C ARG A 84 0.55 -5.72 2.34
N LEU A 85 1.11 -6.82 2.84
CA LEU A 85 1.72 -6.83 4.16
C LEU A 85 3.16 -6.35 4.06
N ARG A 86 3.61 -5.46 4.95
CA ARG A 86 5.02 -5.02 5.05
C ARG A 86 5.89 -6.22 5.43
N VAL A 87 5.46 -6.94 6.46
CA VAL A 87 6.06 -8.19 6.90
C VAL A 87 5.09 -9.34 6.60
N PRO A 88 5.50 -10.35 5.81
CA PRO A 88 4.69 -11.53 5.56
C PRO A 88 4.34 -12.31 6.84
N LEU A 89 3.16 -12.92 6.90
CA LEU A 89 2.74 -13.73 8.07
C LEU A 89 3.70 -14.88 8.35
N THR A 90 4.19 -15.55 7.30
CA THR A 90 5.15 -16.66 7.39
C THR A 90 6.50 -16.23 7.98
N TRP A 91 6.76 -14.91 8.03
CA TRP A 91 7.95 -14.31 8.60
C TRP A 91 7.68 -13.61 9.94
N GLY A 92 6.48 -13.80 10.54
CA GLY A 92 6.12 -13.22 11.84
C GLY A 92 5.38 -11.88 11.74
N GLY A 93 4.98 -11.47 10.53
CA GLY A 93 4.08 -10.35 10.33
C GLY A 93 2.73 -10.58 11.00
N LYS A 94 2.14 -9.52 11.53
CA LYS A 94 0.84 -9.55 12.20
C LYS A 94 -0.28 -9.17 11.24
N LEU A 95 -1.47 -9.72 11.47
CA LEU A 95 -2.70 -9.29 10.82
C LEU A 95 -3.21 -8.02 11.50
N ASP A 96 -2.60 -6.89 11.17
CA ASP A 96 -2.99 -5.56 11.66
C ASP A 96 -2.89 -4.50 10.56
N ILE A 97 -3.59 -3.37 10.76
CA ILE A 97 -3.63 -2.26 9.79
C ILE A 97 -2.24 -1.63 9.61
N SER A 98 -1.43 -1.54 10.68
CA SER A 98 -0.07 -0.97 10.62
C SER A 98 0.88 -1.76 9.73
N ASN A 99 0.68 -3.08 9.62
CA ASN A 99 1.42 -3.96 8.75
C ASN A 99 0.88 -3.96 7.33
N MET A 100 -0.16 -3.16 7.00
CA MET A 100 -0.78 -3.13 5.67
C MET A 100 -0.59 -1.83 4.92
N PHE A 101 -0.34 -1.92 3.61
CA PHE A 101 -0.40 -0.78 2.71
C PHE A 101 -1.06 -1.16 1.38
N MET A 102 -1.58 -0.17 0.68
CA MET A 102 -2.12 -0.27 -0.66
C MET A 102 -1.16 0.35 -1.66
N CYS A 103 -1.03 -0.27 -2.83
CA CYS A 103 -0.33 0.30 -3.97
C CYS A 103 -1.00 -0.16 -5.28
N ARG A 104 -0.51 0.33 -6.42
CA ARG A 104 -0.96 -0.17 -7.72
C ARG A 104 -0.49 -1.61 -7.95
N THR A 105 -1.35 -2.45 -8.50
CA THR A 105 -0.98 -3.83 -8.87
C THR A 105 0.11 -3.81 -9.93
N PHE A 106 -0.16 -3.16 -11.07
CA PHE A 106 0.83 -2.92 -12.10
C PHE A 106 1.27 -1.45 -12.14
N PRO A 107 2.59 -1.15 -12.20
CA PRO A 107 3.71 -2.10 -12.09
C PRO A 107 4.20 -2.32 -10.65
N THR A 108 3.71 -1.54 -9.68
CA THR A 108 4.34 -1.41 -8.35
C THR A 108 4.36 -2.71 -7.57
N SER A 109 3.20 -3.33 -7.36
CA SER A 109 3.06 -4.59 -6.62
C SER A 109 3.95 -5.69 -7.22
N MET A 110 3.97 -5.83 -8.54
CA MET A 110 4.81 -6.82 -9.21
C MET A 110 6.30 -6.59 -8.99
N ARG A 111 6.77 -5.34 -9.10
CA ARG A 111 8.19 -5.00 -8.85
C ARG A 111 8.60 -5.28 -7.40
N LEU A 112 7.70 -5.07 -6.44
CA LEU A 112 7.97 -5.40 -5.04
C LEU A 112 8.12 -6.92 -4.83
N ASP A 113 7.37 -7.74 -5.57
CA ASP A 113 7.54 -9.20 -5.54
C ASP A 113 8.90 -9.60 -6.11
N GLU A 114 9.28 -9.04 -7.28
CA GLU A 114 10.59 -9.25 -7.89
C GLU A 114 11.72 -8.88 -6.91
N PHE A 115 11.63 -7.70 -6.29
CA PHE A 115 12.60 -7.22 -5.30
C PHE A 115 12.75 -8.16 -4.09
N ILE A 116 11.66 -8.74 -3.59
CA ILE A 116 11.71 -9.70 -2.47
C ILE A 116 12.27 -11.05 -2.92
N ILE A 117 11.91 -11.52 -4.12
CA ILE A 117 12.36 -12.80 -4.68
C ILE A 117 13.86 -12.79 -4.98
N GLU A 118 14.41 -11.68 -5.46
CA GLU A 118 15.85 -11.50 -5.72
C GLU A 118 16.71 -11.72 -4.47
N GLN A 119 16.14 -11.51 -3.28
CA GLN A 119 16.80 -11.71 -1.99
C GLN A 119 16.58 -13.12 -1.42
N SER A 120 16.03 -14.04 -2.21
CA SER A 120 15.80 -15.42 -1.79
C SER A 120 17.09 -16.11 -1.33
N GLY A 121 17.00 -16.87 -0.24
CA GLY A 121 18.15 -17.52 0.39
C GLY A 121 19.00 -16.62 1.29
N ALA A 122 18.77 -15.30 1.33
CA ALA A 122 19.41 -14.43 2.32
C ALA A 122 18.78 -14.62 3.71
N ARG A 123 19.62 -14.55 4.76
CA ARG A 123 19.17 -14.62 6.16
C ARG A 123 18.48 -13.33 6.58
N THR A 124 19.02 -12.21 6.10
CA THR A 124 18.47 -10.88 6.31
C THR A 124 18.04 -10.31 4.96
N VAL A 125 16.86 -9.74 4.89
CA VAL A 125 16.26 -9.16 3.68
C VAL A 125 15.84 -7.72 3.94
N TRP A 126 15.69 -6.96 2.88
CA TRP A 126 15.14 -5.61 2.89
C TRP A 126 13.68 -5.69 2.45
N LEU A 127 12.78 -5.25 3.34
CA LEU A 127 11.34 -5.23 3.08
C LEU A 127 10.87 -3.80 2.77
N PRO A 128 9.94 -3.61 1.82
CA PRO A 128 9.29 -2.32 1.59
C PRO A 128 8.52 -1.87 2.83
N ASN A 129 8.74 -0.65 3.29
CA ASN A 129 8.13 -0.12 4.51
C ASN A 129 7.60 1.31 4.36
N PRO A 130 6.67 1.56 3.42
CA PRO A 130 6.13 2.90 3.21
C PRO A 130 5.52 3.44 4.51
N ALA A 131 5.70 4.74 4.79
CA ALA A 131 5.20 5.33 6.03
C ALA A 131 3.67 5.37 6.11
N GLY A 132 2.99 5.54 4.96
CA GLY A 132 1.53 5.65 4.86
C GLY A 132 0.81 4.35 4.52
N LYS A 133 -0.52 4.38 4.60
CA LYS A 133 -1.38 3.27 4.14
C LYS A 133 -1.49 3.18 2.62
N VAL A 134 -1.15 4.25 1.90
CA VAL A 134 -1.16 4.27 0.43
C VAL A 134 0.23 4.67 -0.05
N TYR A 135 0.82 3.83 -0.89
CA TYR A 135 2.08 4.11 -1.55
C TYR A 135 1.85 4.38 -3.04
N VAL A 136 2.29 5.55 -3.49
CA VAL A 136 2.34 5.94 -4.90
C VAL A 136 3.77 6.41 -5.19
N PRO A 137 4.50 5.76 -6.11
CA PRO A 137 5.86 6.18 -6.44
C PRO A 137 5.94 7.64 -6.90
N GLN A 138 6.93 8.39 -6.45
CA GLN A 138 7.07 9.83 -6.75
C GLN A 138 7.10 10.17 -8.25
N HIS A 139 7.68 9.32 -9.10
CA HIS A 139 7.72 9.56 -10.54
C HIS A 139 6.33 9.51 -11.21
N ASN A 140 5.33 8.91 -10.54
CA ASN A 140 3.92 8.95 -10.98
C ASN A 140 3.18 10.21 -10.50
N ILE A 141 3.78 10.98 -9.57
CA ILE A 141 3.22 12.23 -9.02
C ILE A 141 3.54 13.41 -9.95
N SER A 142 4.64 13.38 -10.69
CA SER A 142 5.17 14.53 -11.45
C SER A 142 4.66 14.70 -12.88
N GLY A 143 3.49 14.14 -13.23
CA GLY A 143 2.96 14.15 -14.61
C GLY A 143 1.91 15.22 -14.94
N GLY A 144 1.53 16.10 -14.01
CA GLY A 144 0.44 17.05 -14.24
C GLY A 144 0.70 18.42 -13.63
N ASP A 145 0.58 19.46 -14.46
CA ASP A 145 0.67 20.89 -14.18
C ASP A 145 -0.50 21.41 -13.28
N GLY A 146 -0.87 20.63 -12.26
CA GLY A 146 -2.23 20.59 -11.72
C GLY A 146 -2.34 20.87 -10.22
N GLY A 147 -1.55 21.80 -9.66
CA GLY A 147 -1.68 22.19 -8.25
C GLY A 147 -3.12 22.56 -7.85
N ASN A 148 -3.87 23.21 -8.76
CA ASN A 148 -5.28 23.53 -8.57
C ASN A 148 -6.19 22.29 -8.72
N ALA A 149 -5.91 21.42 -9.70
CA ALA A 149 -6.72 20.22 -9.95
C ALA A 149 -6.66 19.19 -8.79
N THR A 150 -5.50 19.06 -8.14
CA THR A 150 -5.34 18.20 -6.95
C THR A 150 -6.08 18.77 -5.75
N SER A 151 -6.01 20.09 -5.53
CA SER A 151 -6.73 20.78 -4.45
C SER A 151 -8.25 20.71 -4.63
N ASP A 152 -8.74 20.89 -5.85
CA ASP A 152 -10.16 20.79 -6.18
C ASP A 152 -10.67 19.36 -5.96
N ARG A 153 -9.88 18.35 -6.36
CA ARG A 153 -10.24 16.93 -6.16
C ARG A 153 -10.22 16.53 -4.70
N LEU A 154 -9.26 17.01 -3.91
CA LEU A 154 -9.23 16.81 -2.46
C LEU A 154 -10.49 17.40 -1.80
N SER A 155 -10.88 18.60 -2.21
CA SER A 155 -12.08 19.29 -1.69
C SER A 155 -13.36 18.54 -2.04
N GLN A 156 -13.49 18.04 -3.28
CA GLN A 156 -14.62 17.20 -3.71
C GLN A 156 -14.70 15.91 -2.90
N ILE A 157 -13.57 15.24 -2.70
CA ILE A 157 -13.50 13.99 -1.91
C ILE A 157 -13.84 14.24 -0.45
N ALA A 158 -13.33 15.33 0.15
CA ALA A 158 -13.64 15.68 1.53
C ALA A 158 -15.14 15.91 1.72
N ALA A 159 -15.79 16.63 0.81
CA ALA A 159 -17.24 16.83 0.82
C ALA A 159 -18.01 15.50 0.71
N GLN A 160 -17.53 14.56 -0.10
CA GLN A 160 -18.16 13.24 -0.27
C GLN A 160 -17.99 12.34 0.96
N ILE A 161 -16.83 12.37 1.63
CA ILE A 161 -16.60 11.65 2.88
C ILE A 161 -17.58 12.16 3.96
N VAL A 162 -17.75 13.48 4.06
CA VAL A 162 -18.71 14.09 4.99
C VAL A 162 -20.15 13.67 4.65
N ALA A 163 -20.55 13.73 3.37
CA ALA A 163 -21.88 13.30 2.93
C ALA A 163 -22.14 11.81 3.21
N ALA A 164 -21.18 10.93 2.93
CA ALA A 164 -21.30 9.49 3.18
C ALA A 164 -21.40 9.15 4.67
N ARG A 165 -20.76 9.93 5.54
CA ARG A 165 -20.90 9.80 7.00
C ARG A 165 -22.23 10.36 7.52
N GLY A 166 -22.81 11.37 6.86
CA GLY A 166 -24.11 11.96 7.20
C GLY A 166 -25.32 11.11 6.82
N MET A 167 -25.19 10.21 5.84
CA MET A 167 -26.27 9.30 5.40
C MET A 167 -26.38 8.00 6.22
N GLY A 168 -25.49 7.81 7.20
CA GLY A 168 -25.43 6.63 8.08
C GLY A 168 -26.05 6.83 9.47
N GLN A 169 -26.77 7.94 9.70
CA GLN A 169 -27.59 8.17 10.89
C GLN A 169 -29.08 8.01 10.60
#